data_AF-A0A9X8WH49-F1
#
_entry.id   AF-A0A9X8WH49-F1
#
_cell.length_a   1.000
_cell.length_b   1.000
_cell.length_c   1.000
_cell.angle_alpha   90.00
_cell.angle_beta   90.00
_cell.angle_gamma   90.00
#
_symmetry.space_group_name_H-M   'P 1'
#
loop_
_entity.id
_entity.type
_entity.pdbx_description
1 polymer ?
#
loop_
_entity_poly.entity_id
_entity_poly.type
_entity_poly.pdbx_seq_one_letter_code
_entity_poly.pdbx_strand_id
1 'polypeptide(L)'
;MSLDFSWWQFAAMAVDYAIKFVMIGVVPGGRKPSSANAWLLLILLLPVVGLPLYLLFGSTFVSRRRHRIQVEARRALDGAWAGPDGTIAHLPPETASLVRLNRQLTGYPAVRGEVRALWADYRKTMLRIAKLIDEASASISIEIYAVAWDDTTDVVFRALQRAVARGVHVRLLFDHIGSAKYPGFRTLKKRLTDIGVDWHMMLPLAPLRGRWRRPDLRNHRKVVVIDSKVAFVGSFNLIDRGYLMPGHVRAGRQWVDTFAELEGPIVESIESMFAVDWYTESGERLDVVGASGETSISDGDVLQLVPSGPGYLTEPNLRMFNSIVHNAKEQLTLCSPYFVPEGSLLEAITSACYRGVRVDLFVGEKADQFMVHHAQSAYYEALLKAGVRIWEFPAPYVLHSKFVLADPGREGAVGVLGSSNMDIRSFSLNYESSLLVASGELITALEQLSANYQAVSRELTLERWTRRPWYRRYVDNVLKLTSALQ
;
A
#
# COMPACT_ATOMS: atom_id res chain seq x y z
N MET A 1 -9.03 -33.06 50.30
CA MET A 1 -9.32 -33.42 48.90
C MET A 1 -8.00 -33.43 48.14
N SER A 2 -7.40 -34.60 47.96
CA SER A 2 -6.26 -34.77 47.06
C SER A 2 -6.76 -34.60 45.63
N LEU A 3 -6.24 -33.60 44.91
CA LEU A 3 -6.49 -33.47 43.48
C LEU A 3 -5.95 -34.74 42.80
N ASP A 4 -6.85 -35.54 42.23
CA ASP A 4 -6.46 -36.72 41.46
C ASP A 4 -5.87 -36.24 40.12
N PHE A 5 -4.54 -36.25 40.04
CA PHE A 5 -3.78 -35.69 38.92
C PHE A 5 -4.07 -36.40 37.58
N SER A 6 -4.60 -37.63 37.63
CA SER A 6 -4.90 -38.47 36.46
C SER A 6 -6.01 -37.86 35.57
N TRP A 7 -7.06 -37.34 36.18
CA TRP A 7 -8.19 -36.74 35.46
C TRP A 7 -7.83 -35.42 34.78
N TRP A 8 -7.00 -34.59 35.42
CA TRP A 8 -6.55 -33.33 34.84
C TRP A 8 -5.60 -33.55 33.65
N GLN A 9 -4.74 -34.58 33.71
CA GLN A 9 -3.88 -34.98 32.60
C GLN A 9 -4.71 -35.48 31.41
N PHE A 10 -5.70 -36.34 31.66
CA PHE A 10 -6.60 -36.81 30.61
C PHE A 10 -7.42 -35.67 30.00
N ALA A 11 -7.97 -34.78 30.82
CA ALA A 11 -8.71 -33.61 30.35
C ALA A 11 -7.83 -32.66 29.53
N ALA A 12 -6.61 -32.38 29.98
CA ALA A 12 -5.66 -31.54 29.23
C ALA A 12 -5.30 -32.18 27.88
N MET A 13 -5.06 -33.49 27.85
CA MET A 13 -4.80 -34.23 26.61
C MET A 13 -6.02 -34.21 25.67
N ALA A 14 -7.22 -34.45 26.18
CA ALA A 14 -8.44 -34.40 25.38
C ALA A 14 -8.67 -33.01 24.78
N VAL A 15 -8.47 -31.94 25.56
CA VAL A 15 -8.55 -30.54 25.08
C VAL A 15 -7.49 -30.27 24.00
N ASP A 16 -6.25 -30.72 24.22
CA ASP A 16 -5.16 -30.57 23.26
C ASP A 16 -5.49 -31.22 21.91
N TYR A 17 -5.90 -32.48 21.90
CA TYR A 17 -6.28 -33.18 20.67
C TYR A 17 -7.54 -32.60 20.02
N ALA A 18 -8.52 -32.17 20.81
CA ALA A 18 -9.73 -31.52 20.30
C ALA A 18 -9.38 -30.20 19.57
N ILE A 19 -8.51 -29.36 20.16
CA ILE A 19 -8.01 -28.15 19.51
C ILE A 19 -7.33 -28.53 18.18
N LYS A 20 -6.40 -29.48 18.18
CA LYS A 20 -5.69 -29.90 16.96
C LYS A 20 -6.65 -30.37 15.87
N PHE A 21 -7.61 -31.21 16.21
CA PHE A 21 -8.61 -31.74 15.26
C PHE A 21 -9.50 -30.64 14.68
N VAL A 22 -10.02 -29.74 15.52
CA VAL A 22 -10.83 -28.60 15.08
C VAL A 22 -10.01 -27.68 14.18
N MET A 23 -8.76 -27.38 14.56
CA MET A 23 -7.91 -26.44 13.83
C MET A 23 -7.51 -26.97 12.45
N ILE A 24 -7.38 -28.29 12.26
CA ILE A 24 -7.17 -28.90 10.93
C ILE A 24 -8.32 -28.55 9.96
N GLY A 25 -9.57 -28.52 10.44
CA GLY A 25 -10.72 -28.12 9.62
C GLY A 25 -10.88 -26.61 9.46
N VAL A 26 -10.47 -25.83 10.47
CA VAL A 26 -10.72 -24.37 10.53
C VAL A 26 -9.62 -23.53 9.86
N VAL A 27 -8.34 -23.89 10.05
CA VAL A 27 -7.21 -23.07 9.57
C VAL A 27 -7.10 -23.01 8.05
N PRO A 28 -7.32 -24.09 7.28
CA PRO A 28 -7.22 -24.03 5.82
C PRO A 28 -8.29 -23.14 5.16
N GLY A 29 -9.42 -22.91 5.82
CA GLY A 29 -10.53 -22.15 5.26
C GLY A 29 -10.14 -20.74 4.82
N GLY A 30 -10.22 -20.48 3.52
CA GLY A 30 -10.00 -19.15 2.93
C GLY A 30 -8.56 -18.63 3.00
N ARG A 31 -7.56 -19.52 3.17
CA ARG A 31 -6.13 -19.15 3.22
C ARG A 31 -5.34 -19.84 2.12
N LYS A 32 -4.21 -19.23 1.75
CA LYS A 32 -3.21 -19.88 0.89
C LYS A 32 -2.63 -21.10 1.62
N PRO A 33 -2.35 -22.22 0.91
CA PRO A 33 -1.85 -23.44 1.54
C PRO A 33 -0.59 -23.23 2.40
N SER A 34 0.32 -22.37 1.97
CA SER A 34 1.54 -22.02 2.71
C SER A 34 1.24 -21.40 4.08
N SER A 35 0.35 -20.42 4.13
CA SER A 35 -0.07 -19.75 5.37
C SER A 35 -0.86 -20.69 6.27
N ALA A 36 -1.78 -21.48 5.70
CA ALA A 36 -2.52 -22.49 6.44
C ALA A 36 -1.58 -23.52 7.10
N ASN A 37 -0.60 -24.03 6.37
CA ASN A 37 0.38 -24.99 6.89
C ASN A 37 1.25 -24.38 7.99
N ALA A 38 1.67 -23.12 7.86
CA ALA A 38 2.47 -22.44 8.88
C ALA A 38 1.69 -22.30 10.21
N TRP A 39 0.43 -21.87 10.15
CA TRP A 39 -0.44 -21.80 11.33
C TRP A 39 -0.76 -23.16 11.91
N LEU A 40 -1.03 -24.17 11.08
CA LEU A 40 -1.24 -25.54 11.53
C LEU A 40 -0.01 -26.07 12.26
N LEU A 41 1.19 -25.94 11.67
CA LEU A 41 2.42 -26.39 12.32
C LEU A 41 2.62 -25.73 13.70
N LEU A 42 2.40 -24.41 13.79
CA LEU A 42 2.53 -23.69 15.05
C LEU A 42 1.53 -24.20 16.11
N ILE A 43 0.27 -24.43 15.72
CA ILE A 43 -0.78 -24.91 16.63
C ILE A 43 -0.56 -26.38 17.01
N LEU A 44 -0.13 -27.22 16.06
CA LEU A 44 0.08 -28.65 16.30
C LEU A 44 1.29 -28.88 17.22
N LEU A 45 2.36 -28.09 17.07
CA LEU A 45 3.58 -28.20 17.88
C LEU A 45 3.46 -27.48 19.23
N LEU A 46 2.85 -26.30 19.25
CA LEU A 46 2.78 -25.42 20.42
C LEU A 46 1.36 -24.87 20.62
N PRO A 47 0.35 -25.70 20.91
CA PRO A 47 -1.07 -25.29 20.90
C PRO A 47 -1.39 -24.16 21.90
N VAL A 48 -0.73 -24.17 23.07
CA VAL A 48 -0.89 -23.13 24.11
C VAL A 48 -0.44 -21.75 23.61
N VAL A 49 0.52 -21.69 22.68
CA VAL A 49 1.03 -20.43 22.11
C VAL A 49 0.42 -20.15 20.74
N GLY A 50 0.35 -21.18 19.89
CA GLY A 50 -0.14 -21.11 18.53
C GLY A 50 -1.61 -20.78 18.43
N LEU A 51 -2.47 -21.31 19.31
CA LEU A 51 -3.89 -20.99 19.28
C LEU A 51 -4.15 -19.51 19.63
N PRO A 52 -3.62 -18.95 20.74
CA PRO A 52 -3.73 -17.51 20.99
C PRO A 52 -3.18 -16.65 19.85
N LEU A 53 -1.98 -16.97 19.34
CA LEU A 53 -1.39 -16.21 18.22
C LEU A 53 -2.26 -16.29 16.96
N TYR A 54 -2.83 -17.46 16.65
CA TYR A 54 -3.74 -17.63 15.52
C TYR A 54 -5.02 -16.80 15.69
N LEU A 55 -5.60 -16.79 16.88
CA LEU A 55 -6.80 -15.99 17.14
C LEU A 55 -6.51 -14.48 17.03
N LEU A 56 -5.32 -14.04 17.46
CA LEU A 56 -4.89 -12.64 17.42
C LEU A 56 -4.51 -12.15 16.01
N PHE A 57 -3.79 -12.97 15.23
CA PHE A 57 -3.18 -12.57 13.94
C PHE A 57 -3.65 -13.40 12.75
N GLY A 58 -3.84 -14.70 12.95
CA GLY A 58 -4.18 -15.64 11.88
C GLY A 58 -5.62 -15.59 11.42
N SER A 59 -6.56 -15.08 12.23
CA SER A 59 -8.00 -15.11 11.94
C SER A 59 -8.38 -14.27 10.71
N THR A 60 -9.15 -14.85 9.77
CA THR A 60 -9.64 -14.20 8.53
C THR A 60 -10.82 -13.26 8.77
N PHE A 61 -11.25 -13.07 10.02
CA PHE A 61 -12.40 -12.26 10.37
C PHE A 61 -12.08 -10.75 10.24
N VAL A 62 -12.23 -10.22 9.03
CA VAL A 62 -12.50 -8.79 8.83
C VAL A 62 -13.87 -8.50 9.46
N SER A 63 -14.01 -7.40 10.21
CA SER A 63 -15.28 -7.09 10.87
C SER A 63 -16.43 -7.14 9.86
N ARG A 64 -17.51 -7.87 10.16
CA ARG A 64 -18.69 -8.02 9.26
C ARG A 64 -19.20 -6.67 8.73
N ARG A 65 -19.12 -5.61 9.55
CA ARG A 65 -19.46 -4.23 9.16
C ARG A 65 -18.60 -3.72 8.00
N ARG A 66 -17.28 -3.82 8.08
CA ARG A 66 -16.35 -3.36 7.01
C ARG A 66 -16.60 -4.06 5.69
N HIS A 67 -16.76 -5.38 5.74
CA HIS A 67 -17.06 -6.14 4.53
C HIS A 67 -18.39 -5.70 3.90
N ARG A 68 -19.44 -5.50 4.73
CA ARG A 68 -20.72 -4.98 4.25
C ARG A 68 -20.59 -3.59 3.62
N ILE A 69 -19.88 -2.67 4.27
CA ILE A 69 -19.65 -1.31 3.74
C ILE A 69 -18.93 -1.38 2.38
N GLN A 70 -17.91 -2.22 2.25
CA GLN A 70 -17.18 -2.41 0.99
C GLN A 70 -18.09 -2.95 -0.13
N VAL A 71 -18.96 -3.91 0.18
CA VAL A 71 -19.92 -4.48 -0.78
C VAL A 71 -20.98 -3.45 -1.18
N GLU A 72 -21.51 -2.68 -0.24
CA GLU A 72 -22.45 -1.58 -0.50
C GLU A 72 -21.81 -0.51 -1.39
N ALA A 73 -20.58 -0.09 -1.07
CA ALA A 73 -19.82 0.84 -1.88
C ALA A 73 -19.63 0.31 -3.31
N ARG A 74 -19.21 -0.95 -3.46
CA ARG A 74 -19.01 -1.54 -4.78
C ARG A 74 -20.29 -1.50 -5.64
N ARG A 75 -21.44 -1.85 -5.05
CA ARG A 75 -22.73 -1.80 -5.76
C ARG A 75 -23.11 -0.37 -6.18
N ALA A 76 -22.79 0.63 -5.36
CA ALA A 76 -23.02 2.03 -5.70
C ALA A 76 -22.15 2.46 -6.89
N LEU A 77 -20.87 2.07 -6.92
CA LEU A 77 -19.96 2.35 -8.05
C LEU A 77 -20.43 1.68 -9.34
N ASP A 78 -20.84 0.40 -9.28
CA ASP A 78 -21.35 -0.32 -10.45
C ASP A 78 -22.61 0.37 -11.03
N GLY A 79 -23.46 0.97 -10.19
CA GLY A 79 -24.61 1.76 -10.62
C GLY A 79 -24.26 3.14 -11.16
N ALA A 80 -23.30 3.84 -10.56
CA ALA A 80 -22.87 5.18 -10.96
C ALA A 80 -22.14 5.19 -12.31
N TRP A 81 -21.39 4.12 -12.63
CA TRP A 81 -20.58 4.01 -13.84
C TRP A 81 -21.02 2.86 -14.75
N ALA A 82 -22.32 2.73 -15.01
CA ALA A 82 -22.90 1.63 -15.80
C ALA A 82 -22.70 1.72 -17.34
N GLY A 83 -21.99 2.74 -17.84
CA GLY A 83 -21.80 2.97 -19.28
C GLY A 83 -20.60 2.24 -19.91
N PRO A 84 -20.61 2.03 -21.25
CA PRO A 84 -19.44 1.56 -21.99
C PRO A 84 -18.27 2.53 -21.81
N ASP A 85 -17.08 1.99 -21.56
CA ASP A 85 -15.87 2.77 -21.30
C ASP A 85 -15.31 3.31 -22.62
N GLY A 86 -15.74 4.51 -23.05
CA GLY A 86 -15.18 5.16 -24.23
C GLY A 86 -13.67 5.40 -24.11
N THR A 87 -13.16 5.50 -22.87
CA THR A 87 -11.75 5.76 -22.55
C THR A 87 -10.82 4.64 -23.02
N ILE A 88 -11.29 3.39 -23.06
CA ILE A 88 -10.44 2.24 -23.40
C ILE A 88 -10.37 1.95 -24.90
N ALA A 89 -11.19 2.61 -25.72
CA ALA A 89 -11.33 2.28 -27.15
C ALA A 89 -10.03 2.45 -27.96
N HIS A 90 -9.17 3.38 -27.53
CA HIS A 90 -7.89 3.69 -28.18
C HIS A 90 -6.69 3.00 -27.53
N LEU A 91 -6.91 2.20 -26.48
CA LEU A 91 -5.83 1.49 -25.81
C LEU A 91 -5.50 0.20 -26.57
N PRO A 92 -4.23 -0.24 -26.59
CA PRO A 92 -3.86 -1.55 -27.10
C PRO A 92 -4.65 -2.69 -26.42
N PRO A 93 -4.92 -3.81 -27.12
CA PRO A 93 -5.78 -4.88 -26.61
C PRO A 93 -5.37 -5.41 -25.23
N GLU A 94 -4.07 -5.53 -24.97
CA GLU A 94 -3.50 -6.00 -23.71
C GLU A 94 -3.76 -5.00 -22.58
N THR A 95 -3.57 -3.71 -22.84
CA THR A 95 -3.82 -2.62 -21.89
C THR A 95 -5.32 -2.48 -21.61
N ALA A 96 -6.17 -2.55 -22.63
CA ALA A 96 -7.63 -2.56 -22.47
C ALA A 96 -8.11 -3.79 -21.69
N SER A 97 -7.46 -4.95 -21.86
CA SER A 97 -7.73 -6.16 -21.06
C SER A 97 -7.38 -5.95 -19.58
N LEU A 98 -6.24 -5.33 -19.29
CA LEU A 98 -5.82 -4.98 -17.93
C LEU A 98 -6.80 -4.02 -17.25
N VAL A 99 -7.23 -2.97 -17.96
CA VAL A 99 -8.21 -2.00 -17.44
C VAL A 99 -9.54 -2.68 -17.12
N ARG A 100 -10.01 -3.58 -18.01
CA ARG A 100 -11.24 -4.37 -17.78
C ARG A 100 -11.11 -5.30 -16.58
N LEU A 101 -9.96 -5.95 -16.41
CA LEU A 101 -9.67 -6.77 -15.23
C LEU A 101 -9.83 -5.93 -13.95
N ASN A 102 -9.15 -4.79 -13.88
CA ASN A 102 -9.20 -3.92 -12.70
C ASN A 102 -10.61 -3.41 -12.41
N ARG A 103 -11.37 -3.00 -13.45
CA ARG A 103 -12.77 -2.56 -13.29
C ARG A 103 -13.65 -3.70 -12.79
N GLN A 104 -13.49 -4.91 -13.33
CA GLN A 104 -14.24 -6.09 -12.86
C GLN A 104 -13.97 -6.37 -11.38
N LEU A 105 -12.72 -6.22 -10.93
CA LEU A 105 -12.32 -6.55 -9.56
C LEU A 105 -12.63 -5.44 -8.55
N THR A 106 -12.64 -4.17 -8.97
CA THR A 106 -12.74 -3.03 -8.04
C THR A 106 -13.99 -2.17 -8.21
N GLY A 107 -14.59 -2.14 -9.40
CA GLY A 107 -15.70 -1.26 -9.77
C GLY A 107 -15.26 0.11 -10.32
N TYR A 108 -13.99 0.47 -10.16
CA TYR A 108 -13.49 1.79 -10.58
C TYR A 108 -13.23 1.84 -12.09
N PRO A 109 -13.77 2.84 -12.81
CA PRO A 109 -13.56 3.00 -14.24
C PRO A 109 -12.15 3.49 -14.56
N ALA A 110 -11.71 3.29 -15.80
CA ALA A 110 -10.64 4.11 -16.34
C ALA A 110 -11.24 5.44 -16.81
N VAL A 111 -10.52 6.52 -16.56
CA VAL A 111 -10.95 7.87 -16.89
C VAL A 111 -9.79 8.66 -17.46
N ARG A 112 -10.09 9.71 -18.22
CA ARG A 112 -9.07 10.69 -18.58
C ARG A 112 -8.85 11.66 -17.43
N GLY A 113 -7.59 11.92 -17.09
CA GLY A 113 -7.19 12.87 -16.06
C GLY A 113 -5.96 13.66 -16.49
N GLU A 114 -5.75 14.81 -15.89
CA GLU A 114 -4.52 15.58 -16.10
C GLU A 114 -3.52 15.28 -14.99
N VAL A 115 -2.26 15.01 -15.37
CA VAL A 115 -1.15 14.82 -14.43
C VAL A 115 -0.34 16.12 -14.41
N ARG A 116 -0.56 16.94 -13.38
CA ARG A 116 0.09 18.25 -13.25
C ARG A 116 1.58 18.13 -12.96
N ALA A 117 1.95 17.18 -12.10
CA ALA A 117 3.34 16.94 -11.72
C ALA A 117 3.52 15.60 -11.00
N LEU A 118 4.72 15.02 -11.14
CA LEU A 118 5.23 13.98 -10.26
C LEU A 118 6.21 14.61 -9.25
N TRP A 119 5.75 14.78 -8.02
CA TRP A 119 6.54 15.36 -6.94
C TRP A 119 7.42 14.30 -6.29
N ALA A 120 8.71 14.59 -6.11
CA ALA A 120 9.67 13.72 -5.39
C ALA A 120 10.48 14.46 -4.30
N ASP A 121 10.31 15.78 -4.17
CA ASP A 121 10.98 16.60 -3.16
C ASP A 121 10.04 16.86 -1.97
N TYR A 122 10.38 16.33 -0.80
CA TYR A 122 9.56 16.40 0.41
C TYR A 122 9.11 17.82 0.76
N ARG A 123 10.03 18.80 0.75
CA ARG A 123 9.72 20.17 1.19
C ARG A 123 8.84 20.87 0.15
N LYS A 124 9.17 20.73 -1.14
CA LYS A 124 8.36 21.31 -2.22
C LYS A 124 6.96 20.72 -2.26
N THR A 125 6.80 19.42 -2.02
CA THR A 125 5.49 18.78 -1.91
C THR A 125 4.66 19.37 -0.78
N MET A 126 5.22 19.53 0.43
CA MET A 126 4.49 20.14 1.55
C MET A 126 4.09 21.58 1.28
N LEU A 127 4.97 22.36 0.65
CA LEU A 127 4.66 23.74 0.24
C LEU A 127 3.56 23.78 -0.82
N ARG A 128 3.57 22.88 -1.80
CA ARG A 128 2.53 22.78 -2.83
C ARG A 128 1.18 22.43 -2.23
N ILE A 129 1.13 21.43 -1.36
CA ILE A 129 -0.09 21.03 -0.65
C ILE A 129 -0.62 22.18 0.21
N ALA A 130 0.25 22.85 0.98
CA ALA A 130 -0.15 24.00 1.80
C ALA A 130 -0.71 25.16 0.95
N LYS A 131 -0.09 25.46 -0.20
CA LYS A 131 -0.59 26.47 -1.14
C LYS A 131 -2.01 26.13 -1.63
N LEU A 132 -2.24 24.90 -2.07
CA LEU A 132 -3.56 24.48 -2.54
C LEU A 132 -4.61 24.49 -1.41
N ILE A 133 -4.21 24.14 -0.19
CA ILE A 133 -5.07 24.25 1.00
C ILE A 133 -5.43 25.71 1.30
N ASP A 134 -4.50 26.65 1.12
CA ASP A 134 -4.78 28.08 1.29
C ASP A 134 -5.75 28.63 0.23
N GLU A 135 -5.71 28.06 -0.98
CA GLU A 135 -6.61 28.38 -2.11
C GLU A 135 -7.98 27.67 -1.99
N ALA A 136 -8.09 26.63 -1.15
CA ALA A 136 -9.30 25.82 -1.00
C ALA A 136 -10.48 26.63 -0.45
N SER A 137 -11.66 26.29 -0.95
CA SER A 137 -12.92 27.01 -0.76
C SER A 137 -14.09 26.16 -0.27
N ALA A 138 -14.03 24.83 -0.40
CA ALA A 138 -15.13 23.92 -0.09
C ALA A 138 -14.73 22.84 0.91
N SER A 139 -13.79 21.96 0.56
CA SER A 139 -13.45 20.81 1.37
C SER A 139 -12.01 20.34 1.17
N ILE A 140 -11.43 19.77 2.21
CA ILE A 140 -10.12 19.13 2.16
C ILE A 140 -10.25 17.76 2.82
N SER A 141 -9.86 16.71 2.11
CA SER A 141 -9.93 15.33 2.58
C SER A 141 -8.54 14.70 2.50
N ILE A 142 -7.96 14.36 3.64
CA ILE A 142 -6.59 13.82 3.75
C ILE A 142 -6.65 12.43 4.38
N GLU A 143 -5.99 11.46 3.77
CA GLU A 143 -5.81 10.12 4.32
C GLU A 143 -4.34 9.71 4.17
N ILE A 144 -3.66 9.54 5.30
CA ILE A 144 -2.21 9.30 5.34
C ILE A 144 -1.85 8.29 6.43
N TYR A 145 -1.02 7.30 6.11
CA TYR A 145 -0.56 6.29 7.08
C TYR A 145 0.14 6.88 8.31
N ALA A 146 1.17 7.70 8.11
CA ALA A 146 1.96 8.30 9.19
C ALA A 146 1.83 9.82 9.21
N VAL A 147 1.39 10.35 10.35
CA VAL A 147 1.21 11.79 10.56
C VAL A 147 1.91 12.25 11.82
N ALA A 148 2.71 13.31 11.71
CA ALA A 148 3.30 14.05 12.82
C ALA A 148 3.30 15.55 12.49
N TRP A 149 3.05 16.38 13.51
CA TRP A 149 3.15 17.83 13.40
C TRP A 149 4.55 18.26 13.87
N ASP A 150 5.41 18.50 12.90
CA ASP A 150 6.84 18.85 13.04
C ASP A 150 7.18 20.03 12.14
N ASP A 151 8.45 20.46 12.12
CA ASP A 151 8.87 21.65 11.38
C ASP A 151 8.65 21.54 9.85
N THR A 152 8.73 20.34 9.29
CA THR A 152 8.51 20.09 7.86
C THR A 152 7.01 20.14 7.52
N THR A 153 6.16 19.62 8.40
CA THR A 153 4.70 19.53 8.17
C THR A 153 3.91 20.72 8.71
N ASP A 154 4.51 21.56 9.55
CA ASP A 154 3.88 22.73 10.18
C ASP A 154 3.20 23.65 9.16
N VAL A 155 3.82 23.82 7.98
CA VAL A 155 3.25 24.64 6.89
C VAL A 155 1.90 24.11 6.41
N VAL A 156 1.74 22.79 6.33
CA VAL A 156 0.48 22.13 5.93
C VAL A 156 -0.55 22.31 7.04
N PHE A 157 -0.22 22.03 8.29
CA PHE A 157 -1.18 22.15 9.39
C PHE A 157 -1.62 23.60 9.66
N ARG A 158 -0.73 24.58 9.49
CA ARG A 158 -1.11 26.00 9.56
C ARG A 158 -2.02 26.39 8.40
N ALA A 159 -1.80 25.84 7.21
CA ALA A 159 -2.71 26.04 6.10
C ALA A 159 -4.09 25.43 6.40
N LEU A 160 -4.14 24.22 6.98
CA LEU A 160 -5.41 23.60 7.42
C LEU A 160 -6.12 24.46 8.46
N GLN A 161 -5.39 24.99 9.46
CA GLN A 161 -5.96 25.91 10.44
C GLN A 161 -6.57 27.16 9.78
N ARG A 162 -5.88 27.75 8.80
CA ARG A 162 -6.42 28.89 8.03
C ARG A 162 -7.65 28.48 7.22
N ALA A 163 -7.65 27.29 6.61
CA ALA A 163 -8.79 26.77 5.85
C ALA A 163 -10.03 26.59 6.73
N VAL A 164 -9.88 25.97 7.91
CA VAL A 164 -10.96 25.85 8.90
C VAL A 164 -11.47 27.23 9.32
N ALA A 165 -10.58 28.21 9.56
CA ALA A 165 -10.99 29.57 9.89
C ALA A 165 -11.77 30.28 8.77
N ARG A 166 -11.58 29.88 7.50
CA ARG A 166 -12.37 30.34 6.35
C ARG A 166 -13.69 29.57 6.17
N GLY A 167 -13.96 28.56 6.99
CA GLY A 167 -15.15 27.70 6.90
C GLY A 167 -15.00 26.50 5.97
N VAL A 168 -13.79 26.20 5.48
CA VAL A 168 -13.52 25.00 4.67
C VAL A 168 -13.59 23.77 5.56
N HIS A 169 -14.35 22.75 5.14
CA HIS A 169 -14.46 21.51 5.90
C HIS A 169 -13.23 20.64 5.72
N VAL A 170 -12.44 20.45 6.78
CA VAL A 170 -11.20 19.66 6.75
C VAL A 170 -11.40 18.31 7.43
N ARG A 171 -11.23 17.24 6.65
CA ARG A 171 -11.27 15.84 7.08
C ARG A 171 -9.88 15.23 7.05
N LEU A 172 -9.48 14.57 8.14
CA LEU A 172 -8.18 13.93 8.26
C LEU A 172 -8.29 12.50 8.82
N LEU A 173 -7.88 11.52 8.02
CA LEU A 173 -7.68 10.14 8.43
C LEU A 173 -6.19 9.82 8.57
N PHE A 174 -5.81 9.20 9.68
CA PHE A 174 -4.45 8.68 9.86
C PHE A 174 -4.41 7.35 10.60
N ASP A 175 -3.42 6.50 10.30
CA ASP A 175 -3.32 5.20 10.97
C ASP A 175 -2.89 5.35 12.42
N HIS A 176 -3.60 4.65 13.32
CA HIS A 176 -3.32 4.70 14.75
C HIS A 176 -1.90 4.21 15.07
N ILE A 177 -1.53 2.99 14.64
CA ILE A 177 -0.18 2.45 14.95
C ILE A 177 0.88 3.18 14.14
N GLY A 178 0.58 3.45 12.86
CA GLY A 178 1.48 4.15 11.95
C GLY A 178 1.96 5.48 12.51
N SER A 179 1.07 6.23 13.17
CA SER A 179 1.36 7.54 13.74
C SER A 179 1.74 7.53 15.23
N ALA A 180 1.20 6.59 16.03
CA ALA A 180 1.43 6.57 17.49
C ALA A 180 2.88 6.31 17.91
N LYS A 181 3.70 5.75 17.03
CA LYS A 181 5.12 5.47 17.30
C LYS A 181 6.00 6.74 17.28
N TYR A 182 5.54 7.83 16.67
CA TYR A 182 6.33 9.05 16.54
C TYR A 182 6.14 9.99 17.74
N PRO A 183 7.16 10.84 18.05
CA PRO A 183 7.06 11.83 19.11
C PRO A 183 5.86 12.78 18.92
N GLY A 184 5.26 13.22 20.03
CA GLY A 184 4.21 14.25 19.98
C GLY A 184 2.81 13.76 19.60
N PHE A 185 2.56 12.45 19.46
CA PHE A 185 1.25 11.92 19.03
C PHE A 185 0.04 12.41 19.87
N ARG A 186 0.20 12.55 21.19
CA ARG A 186 -0.88 13.10 22.04
C ARG A 186 -1.12 14.59 21.76
N THR A 187 -0.04 15.35 21.58
CA THR A 187 -0.07 16.78 21.25
C THR A 187 -0.66 17.02 19.87
N LEU A 188 -0.32 16.19 18.87
CA LEU A 188 -0.90 16.21 17.53
C LEU A 188 -2.44 16.17 17.62
N LYS A 189 -3.00 15.15 18.27
CA LYS A 189 -4.46 14.99 18.40
C LYS A 189 -5.12 16.17 19.09
N LYS A 190 -4.51 16.68 20.17
CA LYS A 190 -5.01 17.87 20.86
C LYS A 190 -5.03 19.07 19.91
N ARG A 191 -3.92 19.35 19.22
CA ARG A 191 -3.83 20.46 18.28
C ARG A 191 -4.82 20.34 17.13
N LEU A 192 -5.01 19.15 16.55
CA LEU A 192 -6.00 18.91 15.49
C LEU A 192 -7.41 19.26 15.96
N THR A 193 -7.78 18.85 17.18
CA THR A 193 -9.05 19.25 17.79
C THR A 193 -9.12 20.76 18.04
N ASP A 194 -8.04 21.37 18.56
CA ASP A 194 -7.99 22.80 18.88
C ASP A 194 -8.14 23.68 17.62
N ILE A 195 -7.61 23.24 16.47
CA ILE A 195 -7.74 23.97 15.18
C ILE A 195 -9.02 23.63 14.41
N GLY A 196 -9.89 22.77 14.94
CA GLY A 196 -11.18 22.43 14.33
C GLY A 196 -11.11 21.48 13.13
N VAL A 197 -10.04 20.70 12.97
CA VAL A 197 -9.99 19.64 11.94
C VAL A 197 -10.87 18.47 12.40
N ASP A 198 -11.71 17.97 11.51
CA ASP A 198 -12.43 16.72 11.74
C ASP A 198 -11.48 15.55 11.48
N TRP A 199 -11.08 14.84 12.53
CA TRP A 199 -10.09 13.78 12.43
C TRP A 199 -10.55 12.46 13.03
N HIS A 200 -10.23 11.38 12.34
CA HIS A 200 -10.42 10.03 12.82
C HIS A 200 -9.17 9.18 12.62
N MET A 201 -8.97 8.25 13.55
CA MET A 201 -7.93 7.25 13.41
C MET A 201 -8.45 6.07 12.59
N MET A 202 -7.64 5.63 11.63
CA MET A 202 -7.85 4.40 10.89
C MET A 202 -7.39 3.21 11.73
N LEU A 203 -8.17 2.12 11.69
CA LEU A 203 -7.86 0.87 12.38
C LEU A 203 -7.42 1.07 13.85
N PRO A 204 -8.19 1.84 14.67
CA PRO A 204 -7.80 2.14 16.03
C PRO A 204 -7.84 0.87 16.89
N LEU A 205 -6.70 0.56 17.52
CA LEU A 205 -6.63 -0.39 18.62
C LEU A 205 -7.00 0.28 19.95
N ALA A 206 -8.18 -0.06 20.48
CA ALA A 206 -8.62 0.34 21.81
C ALA A 206 -9.46 -0.78 22.45
N PRO A 207 -8.82 -1.85 22.96
CA PRO A 207 -9.54 -3.01 23.51
C PRO A 207 -10.49 -2.62 24.65
N LEU A 208 -10.07 -1.70 25.53
CA LEU A 208 -10.89 -1.19 26.64
C LEU A 208 -12.15 -0.42 26.20
N ARG A 209 -12.24 -0.04 24.91
CA ARG A 209 -13.41 0.63 24.32
C ARG A 209 -14.18 -0.27 23.35
N GLY A 210 -13.98 -1.59 23.43
CA GLY A 210 -14.59 -2.57 22.52
C GLY A 210 -14.07 -2.50 21.08
N ARG A 211 -12.98 -1.77 20.82
CA ARG A 211 -12.36 -1.62 19.50
C ARG A 211 -11.12 -2.50 19.39
N TRP A 212 -11.32 -3.82 19.47
CA TRP A 212 -10.28 -4.78 19.09
C TRP A 212 -10.27 -4.94 17.57
N ARG A 213 -9.09 -4.81 16.98
CA ARG A 213 -8.85 -5.08 15.56
C ARG A 213 -7.53 -5.84 15.46
N ARG A 214 -7.37 -6.58 14.37
CA ARG A 214 -6.10 -7.22 14.05
C ARG A 214 -5.00 -6.16 13.96
N PRO A 215 -3.98 -6.19 14.85
CA PRO A 215 -2.95 -5.17 14.89
C PRO A 215 -2.14 -5.06 13.59
N ASP A 216 -2.05 -6.17 12.88
CA ASP A 216 -1.30 -6.33 11.64
C ASP A 216 -2.04 -5.83 10.40
N LEU A 217 -3.34 -5.54 10.47
CA LEU A 217 -4.06 -4.81 9.43
C LEU A 217 -3.78 -3.32 9.59
N ARG A 218 -3.35 -2.66 8.52
CA ARG A 218 -3.06 -1.22 8.50
C ARG A 218 -3.60 -0.59 7.23
N ASN A 219 -3.94 0.69 7.31
CA ASN A 219 -4.32 1.45 6.11
C ASN A 219 -3.12 2.28 5.65
N HIS A 220 -2.55 1.87 4.53
CA HIS A 220 -1.35 2.44 3.94
C HIS A 220 -1.66 3.43 2.81
N ARG A 221 -2.92 3.72 2.52
CA ARG A 221 -3.31 4.73 1.53
C ARG A 221 -2.77 6.11 1.91
N LYS A 222 -2.44 6.87 0.88
CA LYS A 222 -1.84 8.20 0.98
C LYS A 222 -2.43 9.07 -0.11
N VAL A 223 -3.50 9.77 0.26
CA VAL A 223 -4.23 10.66 -0.64
C VAL A 223 -4.53 11.99 0.02
N VAL A 224 -4.57 13.04 -0.80
CA VAL A 224 -5.02 14.38 -0.42
C VAL A 224 -5.96 14.84 -1.51
N VAL A 225 -7.21 15.16 -1.20
CA VAL A 225 -8.20 15.71 -2.12
C VAL A 225 -8.57 17.11 -1.66
N ILE A 226 -8.55 18.07 -2.58
CA ILE A 226 -8.84 19.48 -2.31
C ILE A 226 -9.94 19.94 -3.27
N ASP A 227 -11.04 20.44 -2.70
CA ASP A 227 -12.23 20.96 -3.38
C ASP A 227 -12.84 20.02 -4.44
N SER A 228 -12.64 18.70 -4.31
CA SER A 228 -13.00 17.69 -5.32
C SER A 228 -12.44 17.98 -6.72
N LYS A 229 -11.37 18.79 -6.81
CA LYS A 229 -10.75 19.27 -8.06
C LYS A 229 -9.33 18.80 -8.26
N VAL A 230 -8.56 18.76 -7.18
CA VAL A 230 -7.15 18.34 -7.19
C VAL A 230 -6.97 17.18 -6.23
N ALA A 231 -6.26 16.14 -6.67
CA ALA A 231 -5.85 15.03 -5.82
C ALA A 231 -4.35 14.77 -5.87
N PHE A 232 -3.79 14.34 -4.74
CA PHE A 232 -2.47 13.74 -4.67
C PHE A 232 -2.62 12.25 -4.35
N VAL A 233 -1.82 11.40 -5.01
CA VAL A 233 -1.72 9.98 -4.69
C VAL A 233 -0.27 9.48 -4.80
N GLY A 234 0.15 8.59 -3.89
CA GLY A 234 1.47 7.96 -3.96
C GLY A 234 1.98 7.47 -2.61
N SER A 235 3.20 7.86 -2.24
CA SER A 235 3.95 7.25 -1.13
C SER A 235 4.35 8.20 0.01
N PHE A 236 4.14 9.51 -0.12
CA PHE A 236 4.45 10.49 0.94
C PHE A 236 3.62 10.31 2.21
N ASN A 237 4.30 10.39 3.35
CA ASN A 237 3.65 10.56 4.64
C ASN A 237 3.69 12.05 5.05
N LEU A 238 2.85 12.42 6.02
CA LEU A 238 2.80 13.78 6.56
C LEU A 238 3.63 13.84 7.84
N ILE A 239 4.93 13.67 7.67
CA ILE A 239 5.96 13.70 8.72
C ILE A 239 7.28 14.17 8.10
N ASP A 240 8.18 14.75 8.88
CA ASP A 240 9.54 15.01 8.45
C ASP A 240 10.17 13.79 7.77
N ARG A 241 10.94 14.03 6.71
CA ARG A 241 11.53 12.96 5.90
C ARG A 241 12.54 12.10 6.66
N GLY A 242 13.02 12.51 7.84
CA GLY A 242 13.83 11.70 8.74
C GLY A 242 13.02 10.79 9.68
N TYR A 243 11.69 10.90 9.67
CA TYR A 243 10.72 10.09 10.43
C TYR A 243 10.90 10.18 11.96
N LEU A 244 11.59 11.21 12.44
CA LEU A 244 11.71 11.70 13.84
C LEU A 244 12.16 10.70 14.93
N MET A 245 12.25 9.41 14.62
CA MET A 245 12.65 8.39 15.58
C MET A 245 14.14 8.53 15.90
N PRO A 246 14.56 8.45 17.18
CA PRO A 246 15.96 8.66 17.57
C PRO A 246 16.95 7.80 16.80
N GLY A 247 16.59 6.54 16.51
CA GLY A 247 17.42 5.63 15.72
C GLY A 247 17.55 6.02 14.24
N HIS A 248 16.49 6.59 13.64
CA HIS A 248 16.51 7.06 12.25
C HIS A 248 17.29 8.36 12.11
N VAL A 249 17.07 9.29 13.03
CA VAL A 249 17.81 10.56 13.11
C VAL A 249 19.31 10.30 13.31
N ARG A 250 19.68 9.43 14.24
CA ARG A 250 21.09 9.05 14.49
C ARG A 250 21.74 8.40 13.27
N ALA A 251 20.97 7.62 12.50
CA ALA A 251 21.45 6.98 11.28
C ALA A 251 21.47 7.93 10.06
N GLY A 252 21.03 9.20 10.23
CA GLY A 252 20.94 10.17 9.15
C GLY A 252 19.95 9.78 8.05
N ARG A 253 18.96 8.94 8.36
CA ARG A 253 18.04 8.40 7.34
C ARG A 253 17.16 9.48 6.75
N GLN A 254 16.94 9.41 5.45
CA GLN A 254 16.16 10.39 4.70
C GLN A 254 15.28 9.66 3.68
N TRP A 255 13.97 9.63 3.89
CA TRP A 255 13.05 8.95 2.98
C TRP A 255 12.94 9.71 1.66
N VAL A 256 12.78 8.94 0.58
CA VAL A 256 12.56 9.41 -0.79
C VAL A 256 11.24 8.81 -1.27
N ASP A 257 10.26 9.67 -1.48
CA ASP A 257 8.86 9.33 -1.76
C ASP A 257 8.36 10.11 -2.97
N THR A 258 7.19 9.73 -3.48
CA THR A 258 6.60 10.35 -4.67
C THR A 258 5.09 10.57 -4.54
N PHE A 259 4.58 11.66 -5.11
CA PHE A 259 3.15 11.94 -5.28
C PHE A 259 2.88 12.41 -6.71
N ALA A 260 1.85 11.84 -7.35
CA ALA A 260 1.27 12.43 -8.54
C ALA A 260 0.20 13.45 -8.13
N GLU A 261 0.30 14.67 -8.65
CA GLU A 261 -0.74 15.71 -8.56
C GLU A 261 -1.66 15.58 -9.77
N LEU A 262 -2.95 15.39 -9.52
CA LEU A 262 -3.95 14.98 -10.50
C LEU A 262 -5.14 15.94 -10.51
N GLU A 263 -5.69 16.17 -11.68
CA GLU A 263 -6.94 16.90 -11.89
C GLU A 263 -7.89 16.13 -12.83
N GLY A 264 -9.17 16.50 -12.78
CA GLY A 264 -10.22 15.92 -13.62
C GLY A 264 -10.89 14.68 -13.01
N PRO A 265 -11.61 13.89 -13.82
CA PRO A 265 -12.47 12.79 -13.34
C PRO A 265 -11.79 11.75 -12.43
N ILE A 266 -10.46 11.59 -12.49
CA ILE A 266 -9.74 10.68 -11.58
C ILE A 266 -9.88 11.08 -10.11
N VAL A 267 -10.09 12.37 -9.83
CA VAL A 267 -10.28 12.90 -8.47
C VAL A 267 -11.54 12.32 -7.83
N GLU A 268 -12.62 12.11 -8.59
CA GLU A 268 -13.85 11.49 -8.09
C GLU A 268 -13.65 10.03 -7.66
N SER A 269 -12.82 9.29 -8.39
CA SER A 269 -12.46 7.92 -8.01
C SER A 269 -11.69 7.92 -6.68
N ILE A 270 -10.75 8.84 -6.52
CA ILE A 270 -9.97 8.97 -5.28
C ILE A 270 -10.85 9.41 -4.12
N GLU A 271 -11.74 10.39 -4.35
CA GLU A 271 -12.69 10.86 -3.34
C GLU A 271 -13.70 9.78 -2.95
N SER A 272 -14.18 8.98 -3.91
CA SER A 272 -15.06 7.83 -3.63
C SER A 272 -14.40 6.81 -2.73
N MET A 273 -13.12 6.50 -2.97
CA MET A 273 -12.35 5.62 -2.09
C MET A 273 -12.23 6.21 -0.68
N PHE A 274 -11.88 7.49 -0.58
CA PHE A 274 -11.78 8.20 0.71
C PHE A 274 -13.13 8.19 1.46
N ALA A 275 -14.24 8.45 0.78
CA ALA A 275 -15.58 8.47 1.37
C ALA A 275 -15.97 7.14 2.01
N VAL A 276 -15.56 6.02 1.40
CA VAL A 276 -15.77 4.67 1.96
C VAL A 276 -14.98 4.49 3.25
N ASP A 277 -13.72 4.92 3.28
CA ASP A 277 -12.88 4.82 4.48
C ASP A 277 -13.34 5.77 5.58
N TRP A 278 -13.75 6.98 5.21
CA TRP A 278 -14.37 7.96 6.11
C TRP A 278 -15.59 7.38 6.78
N TYR A 279 -16.59 6.93 6.01
CA TYR A 279 -17.80 6.29 6.54
C TYR A 279 -17.50 5.07 7.41
N THR A 280 -16.43 4.34 7.08
CA THR A 280 -16.00 3.20 7.87
C THR A 280 -15.52 3.61 9.26
N GLU A 281 -14.86 4.75 9.43
CA GLU A 281 -14.30 5.17 10.72
C GLU A 281 -15.14 6.22 11.47
N SER A 282 -15.76 7.17 10.77
CA SER A 282 -16.61 8.23 11.34
C SER A 282 -18.07 7.79 11.49
N GLY A 283 -18.57 6.98 10.55
CA GLY A 283 -20.00 6.66 10.43
C GLY A 283 -20.80 7.70 9.64
N GLU A 284 -20.18 8.79 9.19
CA GLU A 284 -20.77 9.80 8.32
C GLU A 284 -20.65 9.37 6.86
N ARG A 285 -21.74 9.46 6.10
CA ARG A 285 -21.73 9.24 4.65
C ARG A 285 -21.40 10.55 3.97
N LEU A 286 -20.40 10.53 3.09
CA LEU A 286 -20.09 11.66 2.23
C LEU A 286 -20.83 11.45 0.91
N ASP A 287 -21.55 12.48 0.47
CA ASP A 287 -22.04 12.55 -0.89
C ASP A 287 -20.86 12.93 -1.77
N VAL A 288 -20.35 11.97 -2.52
CA VAL A 288 -19.35 12.25 -3.55
C VAL A 288 -20.10 12.97 -4.66
N VAL A 289 -19.92 14.29 -4.71
CA VAL A 289 -20.48 15.12 -5.77
C VAL A 289 -19.77 14.70 -7.04
N GLY A 290 -20.42 13.88 -7.86
CA GLY A 290 -19.97 13.70 -9.23
C GLY A 290 -19.94 15.08 -9.86
N ALA A 291 -18.78 15.54 -10.32
CA ALA A 291 -18.74 16.72 -11.15
C ALA A 291 -19.63 16.37 -12.34
N SER A 292 -20.79 17.00 -12.38
CA SER A 292 -21.86 16.77 -13.32
C SER A 292 -21.33 16.88 -14.75
N GLY A 293 -20.88 15.78 -15.37
CA GLY A 293 -20.66 15.60 -16.81
C GLY A 293 -19.83 16.63 -17.59
N GLU A 294 -19.28 17.67 -16.98
CA GLU A 294 -18.81 18.88 -17.68
C GLU A 294 -17.30 18.91 -17.89
N THR A 295 -16.51 18.16 -17.12
CA THR A 295 -15.05 18.14 -17.28
C THR A 295 -14.60 16.91 -18.04
N SER A 296 -14.96 16.84 -19.33
CA SER A 296 -14.35 15.85 -20.23
C SER A 296 -12.98 16.38 -20.68
N ILE A 297 -11.91 15.81 -20.12
CA ILE A 297 -10.56 16.04 -20.63
C ILE A 297 -10.40 15.16 -21.87
N SER A 298 -10.35 15.74 -23.07
CA SER A 298 -10.16 14.97 -24.32
C SER A 298 -8.74 14.41 -24.46
N ASP A 299 -7.73 15.18 -24.04
CA ASP A 299 -6.31 14.93 -24.31
C ASP A 299 -5.46 14.66 -23.05
N GLY A 300 -6.04 13.99 -22.05
CA GLY A 300 -5.37 13.63 -20.79
C GLY A 300 -4.89 12.18 -20.71
N ASP A 301 -4.07 11.88 -19.71
CA ASP A 301 -3.64 10.54 -19.33
C ASP A 301 -4.86 9.63 -19.09
N VAL A 302 -4.77 8.37 -19.53
CA VAL A 302 -5.78 7.36 -19.18
C VAL A 302 -5.37 6.71 -17.86
N LEU A 303 -6.14 7.02 -16.82
CA LEU A 303 -5.84 6.68 -15.43
C LEU A 303 -6.93 5.76 -14.87
N GLN A 304 -6.54 4.85 -13.97
CA GLN A 304 -7.49 4.01 -13.24
C GLN A 304 -7.02 3.82 -11.80
N LEU A 305 -7.91 4.12 -10.86
CA LEU A 305 -7.67 3.82 -9.45
C LEU A 305 -7.91 2.33 -9.18
N VAL A 306 -6.94 1.69 -8.54
CA VAL A 306 -6.99 0.28 -8.14
C VAL A 306 -6.78 0.18 -6.63
N PRO A 307 -7.85 0.27 -5.83
CA PRO A 307 -7.77 0.05 -4.40
C PRO A 307 -7.62 -1.43 -4.07
N SER A 308 -6.91 -1.74 -2.98
CA SER A 308 -6.86 -3.08 -2.40
C SER A 308 -6.94 -3.07 -0.89
N GLY A 309 -7.05 -4.26 -0.32
CA GLY A 309 -7.08 -4.51 1.12
C GLY A 309 -7.99 -5.68 1.48
N PRO A 310 -8.16 -5.97 2.78
CA PRO A 310 -8.92 -7.12 3.27
C PRO A 310 -10.39 -7.18 2.82
N GLY A 311 -10.96 -6.06 2.36
CA GLY A 311 -12.29 -6.00 1.77
C GLY A 311 -12.37 -6.53 0.33
N TYR A 312 -11.25 -6.64 -0.37
CA TYR A 312 -11.15 -7.08 -1.77
C TYR A 312 -10.65 -8.52 -1.83
N LEU A 313 -11.59 -9.48 -1.73
CA LEU A 313 -11.29 -10.91 -1.68
C LEU A 313 -10.64 -11.48 -2.95
N THR A 314 -10.67 -10.72 -4.05
CA THR A 314 -10.15 -11.13 -5.36
C THR A 314 -8.71 -10.67 -5.63
N GLU A 315 -8.04 -10.04 -4.66
CA GLU A 315 -6.65 -9.58 -4.74
C GLU A 315 -6.36 -8.70 -6.00
N PRO A 316 -7.11 -7.61 -6.25
CA PRO A 316 -6.99 -6.81 -7.48
C PRO A 316 -5.57 -6.32 -7.75
N ASN A 317 -4.88 -5.90 -6.69
CA ASN A 317 -3.53 -5.35 -6.78
C ASN A 317 -2.49 -6.39 -7.21
N LEU A 318 -2.50 -7.60 -6.64
CA LEU A 318 -1.60 -8.69 -7.08
C LEU A 318 -1.86 -9.10 -8.53
N ARG A 319 -3.14 -9.21 -8.92
CA ARG A 319 -3.53 -9.57 -10.29
C ARG A 319 -3.10 -8.52 -11.31
N MET A 320 -3.25 -7.23 -10.99
CA MET A 320 -2.77 -6.13 -11.82
C MET A 320 -1.25 -6.23 -12.04
N PHE A 321 -0.45 -6.36 -10.98
CA PHE A 321 1.00 -6.48 -11.11
C PHE A 321 1.40 -7.71 -11.94
N ASN A 322 0.81 -8.88 -11.69
CA ASN A 322 1.09 -10.07 -12.49
C ASN A 322 0.76 -9.86 -13.97
N SER A 323 -0.39 -9.27 -14.29
CA SER A 323 -0.79 -8.98 -15.67
C SER A 323 0.19 -8.03 -16.37
N ILE A 324 0.67 -6.98 -15.68
CA ILE A 324 1.69 -6.08 -16.24
C ILE A 324 2.97 -6.85 -16.56
N VAL A 325 3.48 -7.65 -15.63
CA VAL A 325 4.72 -8.42 -15.81
C VAL A 325 4.60 -9.48 -16.91
N HIS A 326 3.44 -10.12 -17.05
CA HIS A 326 3.18 -11.05 -18.14
C HIS A 326 3.07 -10.36 -19.51
N ASN A 327 2.54 -9.13 -19.54
CA ASN A 327 2.37 -8.37 -20.77
C ASN A 327 3.65 -7.65 -21.23
N ALA A 328 4.60 -7.37 -20.33
CA ALA A 328 5.87 -6.74 -20.67
C ALA A 328 6.65 -7.49 -21.77
N LYS A 329 7.15 -6.75 -22.76
CA LYS A 329 7.77 -7.25 -23.99
C LYS A 329 9.28 -7.00 -24.06
N GLU A 330 9.75 -5.84 -23.63
CA GLU A 330 11.16 -5.43 -23.75
C GLU A 330 11.75 -4.96 -22.42
N GLN A 331 11.00 -4.18 -21.64
CA GLN A 331 11.52 -3.63 -20.39
C GLN A 331 10.46 -3.66 -19.29
N LEU A 332 10.92 -3.98 -18.08
CA LEU A 332 10.16 -3.87 -16.85
C LEU A 332 11.01 -3.21 -15.78
N THR A 333 10.51 -2.12 -15.22
CA THR A 333 11.13 -1.44 -14.10
C THR A 333 10.23 -1.54 -12.87
N LEU A 334 10.81 -2.00 -11.76
CA LEU A 334 10.15 -2.20 -10.48
C LEU A 334 10.85 -1.37 -9.42
N CYS A 335 10.10 -0.59 -8.65
CA CYS A 335 10.62 0.11 -7.47
C CYS A 335 9.76 -0.24 -6.26
N SER A 336 10.36 -0.82 -5.23
CA SER A 336 9.68 -1.11 -3.97
C SER A 336 10.68 -1.09 -2.80
N PRO A 337 10.41 -0.36 -1.69
CA PRO A 337 11.28 -0.39 -0.50
C PRO A 337 11.40 -1.79 0.10
N TYR A 338 10.32 -2.57 -0.03
CA TYR A 338 10.19 -3.91 0.51
C TYR A 338 9.76 -4.83 -0.63
N PHE A 339 10.70 -5.63 -1.12
CA PHE A 339 10.44 -6.57 -2.20
C PHE A 339 10.43 -8.00 -1.64
N VAL A 340 9.26 -8.44 -1.17
CA VAL A 340 9.03 -9.79 -0.63
C VAL A 340 7.89 -10.41 -1.45
N PRO A 341 8.14 -10.72 -2.73
CA PRO A 341 7.10 -11.01 -3.69
C PRO A 341 6.34 -12.28 -3.31
N GLU A 342 5.04 -12.26 -3.62
CA GLU A 342 4.22 -13.46 -3.61
C GLU A 342 4.69 -14.44 -4.70
N GLY A 343 4.46 -15.74 -4.52
CA GLY A 343 4.98 -16.78 -5.42
C GLY A 343 4.66 -16.56 -6.90
N SER A 344 3.43 -16.15 -7.22
CA SER A 344 3.00 -15.84 -8.58
C SER A 344 3.73 -14.64 -9.18
N LEU A 345 3.99 -13.59 -8.39
CA LEU A 345 4.72 -12.41 -8.84
C LEU A 345 6.19 -12.73 -9.08
N LEU A 346 6.81 -13.52 -8.19
CA LEU A 346 8.18 -14.00 -8.37
C LEU A 346 8.31 -14.82 -9.66
N GLU A 347 7.39 -15.76 -9.87
CA GLU A 347 7.34 -16.58 -11.08
C GLU A 347 7.14 -15.73 -12.33
N ALA A 348 6.22 -14.76 -12.31
CA ALA A 348 5.99 -13.86 -13.42
C ALA A 348 7.24 -13.05 -13.78
N ILE A 349 7.95 -12.51 -12.79
CA ILE A 349 9.16 -11.69 -12.98
C ILE A 349 10.30 -12.52 -13.57
N THR A 350 10.55 -13.70 -12.99
CA THR A 350 11.59 -14.60 -13.51
C THR A 350 11.24 -15.11 -14.92
N SER A 351 9.96 -15.38 -15.18
CA SER A 351 9.48 -15.73 -16.53
C SER A 351 9.69 -14.59 -17.52
N ALA A 352 9.49 -13.34 -17.12
CA ALA A 352 9.80 -12.18 -17.98
C ALA A 352 11.27 -12.15 -18.37
N CYS A 353 12.18 -12.39 -17.42
CA CYS A 353 13.62 -12.45 -17.71
C CYS A 353 13.94 -13.59 -18.70
N TYR A 354 13.37 -14.79 -18.49
CA TYR A 354 13.58 -15.91 -19.41
C TYR A 354 12.97 -15.69 -20.81
N ARG A 355 11.98 -14.81 -20.96
CA ARG A 355 11.48 -14.35 -22.27
C ARG A 355 12.41 -13.33 -22.94
N GLY A 356 13.45 -12.86 -22.26
CA GLY A 356 14.37 -11.82 -22.76
C GLY A 356 13.98 -10.39 -22.40
N VAL A 357 12.98 -10.18 -21.53
CA VAL A 357 12.61 -8.84 -21.03
C VAL A 357 13.71 -8.34 -20.10
N ARG A 358 14.20 -7.11 -20.30
CA ARG A 358 15.11 -6.44 -19.36
C ARG A 358 14.34 -6.06 -18.10
N VAL A 359 14.68 -6.67 -16.97
CA VAL A 359 14.05 -6.37 -15.68
C VAL A 359 15.01 -5.62 -14.77
N ASP A 360 14.65 -4.40 -14.38
CA ASP A 360 15.36 -3.57 -13.42
C ASP A 360 14.57 -3.46 -12.11
N LEU A 361 15.17 -3.82 -10.98
CA LEU A 361 14.57 -3.76 -9.64
C LEU A 361 15.34 -2.78 -8.75
N PHE A 362 14.70 -1.69 -8.36
CA PHE A 362 15.21 -0.69 -7.43
C PHE A 362 14.82 -1.01 -5.99
N VAL A 363 15.84 -1.10 -5.13
CA VAL A 363 15.73 -1.35 -3.68
C VAL A 363 16.70 -0.46 -2.92
N GLY A 364 16.49 -0.25 -1.62
CA GLY A 364 17.47 0.47 -0.79
C GLY A 364 18.69 -0.39 -0.45
N GLU A 365 19.90 0.20 -0.49
CA GLU A 365 21.13 -0.45 -0.02
C GLU A 365 21.01 -0.92 1.44
N LYS A 366 20.36 -0.09 2.28
CA LYS A 366 20.03 -0.39 3.67
C LYS A 366 18.53 -0.18 3.87
N ALA A 367 17.82 -1.20 4.35
CA ALA A 367 16.43 -1.00 4.74
C ALA A 367 16.35 -0.35 6.13
N ASP A 368 15.21 0.29 6.39
CA ASP A 368 14.88 0.84 7.70
C ASP A 368 14.49 -0.24 8.73
N GLN A 369 13.95 -1.37 8.26
CA GLN A 369 13.50 -2.52 9.04
C GLN A 369 14.37 -3.77 8.83
N PHE A 370 14.96 -4.27 9.92
CA PHE A 370 15.86 -5.43 9.91
C PHE A 370 15.21 -6.70 9.35
N MET A 371 14.04 -7.10 9.88
CA MET A 371 13.36 -8.33 9.46
C MET A 371 13.02 -8.30 7.97
N VAL A 372 12.50 -7.17 7.49
CA VAL A 372 12.09 -7.00 6.09
C VAL A 372 13.30 -7.00 5.16
N HIS A 373 14.41 -6.36 5.55
CA HIS A 373 15.67 -6.37 4.78
C HIS A 373 16.19 -7.78 4.49
N HIS A 374 16.19 -8.63 5.50
CA HIS A 374 16.68 -10.00 5.37
C HIS A 374 15.66 -10.90 4.65
N ALA A 375 14.36 -10.69 4.87
CA ALA A 375 13.32 -11.40 4.13
C ALA A 375 13.39 -11.11 2.62
N GLN A 376 13.56 -9.85 2.20
CA GLN A 376 13.72 -9.51 0.78
C GLN A 376 15.03 -10.06 0.20
N SER A 377 16.13 -9.96 0.97
CA SER A 377 17.46 -10.45 0.58
C SER A 377 17.43 -11.93 0.19
N ALA A 378 16.59 -12.73 0.85
CA ALA A 378 16.45 -14.16 0.56
C ALA A 378 15.95 -14.47 -0.86
N TYR A 379 15.38 -13.49 -1.58
CA TYR A 379 14.93 -13.66 -2.97
C TYR A 379 15.96 -13.20 -4.01
N TYR A 380 16.94 -12.38 -3.62
CA TYR A 380 17.89 -11.77 -4.57
C TYR A 380 18.69 -12.79 -5.36
N GLU A 381 19.08 -13.92 -4.75
CA GLU A 381 19.85 -14.94 -5.48
C GLU A 381 19.05 -15.56 -6.63
N ALA A 382 17.76 -15.83 -6.43
CA ALA A 382 16.90 -16.38 -7.47
C ALA A 382 16.64 -15.35 -8.58
N LEU A 383 16.43 -14.08 -8.22
CA LEU A 383 16.22 -12.99 -9.16
C LEU A 383 17.47 -12.73 -10.02
N LEU A 384 18.64 -12.63 -9.40
CA LEU A 384 19.91 -12.41 -10.08
C LEU A 384 20.24 -13.57 -11.03
N LYS A 385 19.98 -14.82 -10.61
CA LYS A 385 20.16 -16.01 -11.48
C LYS A 385 19.20 -16.01 -12.67
N ALA A 386 17.99 -15.50 -12.52
CA ALA A 386 17.03 -15.38 -13.61
C ALA A 386 17.38 -14.25 -14.59
N GLY A 387 18.21 -13.27 -14.20
CA GLY A 387 18.63 -12.14 -15.04
C GLY A 387 18.06 -10.79 -14.61
N VAL A 388 17.43 -10.69 -13.44
CA VAL A 388 16.98 -9.40 -12.88
C VAL A 388 18.19 -8.56 -12.50
N ARG A 389 18.21 -7.30 -12.93
CA ARG A 389 19.20 -6.30 -12.54
C ARG A 389 18.74 -5.57 -11.29
N ILE A 390 19.44 -5.78 -10.18
CA ILE A 390 19.08 -5.19 -8.89
C ILE A 390 19.93 -3.93 -8.66
N TRP A 391 19.28 -2.81 -8.42
CA TRP A 391 19.87 -1.50 -8.18
C TRP A 391 19.71 -1.10 -6.72
N GLU A 392 20.83 -0.95 -6.01
CA GLU A 392 20.87 -0.52 -4.61
C GLU A 392 20.95 1.02 -4.55
N PHE A 393 19.86 1.65 -4.13
CA PHE A 393 19.78 3.09 -3.87
C PHE A 393 20.60 3.46 -2.63
N PRO A 394 21.44 4.51 -2.69
CA PRO A 394 22.52 4.71 -1.73
C PRO A 394 22.02 5.12 -0.33
N ALA A 395 22.64 4.53 0.70
CA ALA A 395 22.47 4.99 2.08
C ALA A 395 23.10 6.41 2.26
N PRO A 396 22.58 7.25 3.20
CA PRO A 396 21.56 6.95 4.20
C PRO A 396 20.12 7.17 3.71
N TYR A 397 19.90 7.43 2.42
CA TYR A 397 18.57 7.60 1.88
C TYR A 397 17.79 6.28 1.88
N VAL A 398 16.50 6.36 2.21
CA VAL A 398 15.59 5.22 2.21
C VAL A 398 14.64 5.40 1.03
N LEU A 399 14.91 4.66 -0.05
CA LEU A 399 14.02 4.65 -1.21
C LEU A 399 12.67 4.07 -0.82
N HIS A 400 11.60 4.86 -0.90
CA HIS A 400 10.27 4.51 -0.45
C HIS A 400 9.18 4.82 -1.49
N SER A 401 9.54 5.28 -2.69
CA SER A 401 8.65 5.23 -3.85
C SER A 401 8.19 3.80 -4.16
N LYS A 402 6.95 3.65 -4.62
CA LYS A 402 6.45 2.38 -5.16
C LYS A 402 5.87 2.61 -6.55
N PHE A 403 6.53 2.04 -7.55
CA PHE A 403 6.03 2.11 -8.91
C PHE A 403 6.46 0.92 -9.75
N VAL A 404 5.72 0.69 -10.82
CA VAL A 404 6.04 -0.23 -11.92
C VAL A 404 5.96 0.53 -13.21
N LEU A 405 6.83 0.21 -14.15
CA LEU A 405 6.81 0.74 -15.50
C LEU A 405 7.16 -0.39 -16.46
N ALA A 406 6.28 -0.67 -17.42
CA ALA A 406 6.51 -1.66 -18.46
C ALA A 406 6.56 -0.97 -19.82
N ASP A 407 7.57 -1.35 -20.59
CA ASP A 407 7.75 -0.97 -21.99
C ASP A 407 7.66 0.54 -22.26
N PRO A 408 8.34 1.41 -21.47
CA PRO A 408 8.31 2.85 -21.70
C PRO A 408 8.78 3.20 -23.12
N GLY A 409 8.18 4.24 -23.71
CA GLY A 409 8.44 4.66 -25.09
C GLY A 409 7.79 3.78 -26.17
N ARG A 410 7.05 2.73 -25.82
CA ARG A 410 6.32 1.86 -26.77
C ARG A 410 4.82 2.09 -26.73
N GLU A 411 4.16 1.76 -27.84
CA GLU A 411 2.71 1.59 -27.85
C GLU A 411 2.34 0.45 -26.88
N GLY A 412 1.47 0.73 -25.91
CA GLY A 412 1.12 -0.21 -24.85
C GLY A 412 1.98 -0.09 -23.58
N ALA A 413 2.83 0.93 -23.48
CA ALA A 413 3.48 1.28 -22.22
C ALA A 413 2.45 1.44 -21.10
N VAL A 414 2.75 0.90 -19.93
CA VAL A 414 1.89 1.02 -18.75
C VAL A 414 2.71 1.31 -17.50
N GLY A 415 2.17 2.13 -16.62
CA GLY A 415 2.78 2.47 -15.35
C GLY A 415 1.83 2.24 -14.19
N VAL A 416 2.37 2.00 -13.01
CA VAL A 416 1.62 2.01 -11.74
C VAL A 416 2.39 2.86 -10.75
N LEU A 417 1.72 3.78 -10.07
CA LEU A 417 2.27 4.54 -8.94
C LEU A 417 1.31 4.42 -7.75
N GLY A 418 1.82 4.28 -6.53
CA GLY A 418 0.90 4.28 -5.38
C GLY A 418 1.55 4.04 -4.04
N SER A 419 0.74 3.52 -3.13
CA SER A 419 1.14 3.21 -1.76
C SER A 419 1.60 1.77 -1.57
N SER A 420 1.23 0.88 -2.50
CA SER A 420 1.44 -0.56 -2.37
C SER A 420 2.88 -0.98 -2.59
N ASN A 421 3.47 -1.70 -1.64
CA ASN A 421 4.73 -2.41 -1.88
C ASN A 421 4.48 -3.72 -2.62
N MET A 422 5.53 -4.28 -3.21
CA MET A 422 5.49 -5.62 -3.81
C MET A 422 5.79 -6.70 -2.76
N ASP A 423 4.96 -6.73 -1.72
CA ASP A 423 5.04 -7.71 -0.64
C ASP A 423 3.69 -8.35 -0.32
N ILE A 424 3.74 -9.54 0.29
CA ILE A 424 2.55 -10.32 0.64
C ILE A 424 1.55 -9.49 1.45
N ARG A 425 2.03 -8.66 2.38
CA ARG A 425 1.16 -7.84 3.26
C ARG A 425 0.38 -6.80 2.47
N SER A 426 1.02 -6.15 1.51
CA SER A 426 0.43 -5.12 0.66
C SER A 426 -0.60 -5.72 -0.31
N PHE A 427 -0.48 -7.01 -0.63
CA PHE A 427 -1.43 -7.73 -1.46
C PHE A 427 -2.64 -8.28 -0.68
N SER A 428 -2.45 -8.75 0.56
CA SER A 428 -3.50 -9.47 1.29
C SER A 428 -4.03 -8.77 2.55
N LEU A 429 -3.23 -7.93 3.21
CA LEU A 429 -3.52 -7.41 4.57
C LEU A 429 -3.72 -5.90 4.63
N ASN A 430 -2.90 -5.13 3.93
CA ASN A 430 -2.95 -3.68 4.02
C ASN A 430 -3.97 -3.10 3.05
N TYR A 431 -4.66 -2.05 3.49
CA TYR A 431 -5.39 -1.20 2.55
C TYR A 431 -4.38 -0.36 1.78
N GLU A 432 -4.44 -0.44 0.46
CA GLU A 432 -3.54 0.28 -0.45
C GLU A 432 -4.34 0.98 -1.55
N SER A 433 -3.70 1.93 -2.21
CA SER A 433 -4.19 2.61 -3.41
C SER A 433 -3.08 2.64 -4.45
N SER A 434 -3.36 2.05 -5.61
CA SER A 434 -2.50 2.07 -6.78
C SER A 434 -3.19 2.83 -7.91
N LEU A 435 -2.46 3.72 -8.59
CA LEU A 435 -2.91 4.43 -9.78
C LEU A 435 -2.26 3.76 -10.99
N LEU A 436 -3.06 3.08 -11.82
CA LEU A 436 -2.64 2.61 -13.13
C LEU A 436 -2.66 3.80 -14.09
N VAL A 437 -1.58 4.01 -14.85
CA VAL A 437 -1.55 4.83 -16.05
C VAL A 437 -1.42 3.91 -17.26
N ALA A 438 -2.45 3.94 -18.11
CA ALA A 438 -2.56 3.13 -19.32
C ALA A 438 -2.00 3.85 -20.56
N SER A 439 -1.92 5.19 -20.51
CA SER A 439 -1.25 6.05 -21.49
C SER A 439 -1.14 7.46 -20.91
N GLY A 440 -0.14 8.24 -21.35
CA GLY A 440 0.02 9.66 -21.00
C GLY A 440 1.35 10.02 -20.35
N GLU A 441 1.45 11.26 -19.88
CA GLU A 441 2.70 11.90 -19.43
C GLU A 441 3.28 11.30 -18.15
N LEU A 442 2.45 10.69 -17.29
CA LEU A 442 2.95 10.03 -16.07
C LEU A 442 3.90 8.88 -16.38
N ILE A 443 3.74 8.19 -17.52
CA ILE A 443 4.66 7.13 -17.96
C ILE A 443 6.07 7.72 -18.17
N THR A 444 6.16 8.84 -18.89
CA THR A 444 7.42 9.55 -19.15
C THR A 444 8.02 10.11 -17.85
N ALA A 445 7.18 10.64 -16.94
CA ALA A 445 7.65 11.10 -15.63
C ALA A 445 8.23 9.96 -14.77
N LEU A 446 7.61 8.78 -14.79
CA LEU A 446 8.12 7.57 -14.12
C LEU A 446 9.41 7.05 -14.76
N GLU A 447 9.52 7.13 -16.09
CA GLU A 447 10.75 6.77 -16.80
C GLU A 447 11.90 7.68 -16.36
N GLN A 448 11.71 8.99 -16.36
CA GLN A 448 12.71 9.96 -15.91
C GLN A 448 13.07 9.76 -14.43
N LEU A 449 12.08 9.48 -13.58
CA LEU A 449 12.33 9.16 -12.17
C LEU A 449 13.21 7.91 -12.04
N SER A 450 12.92 6.86 -12.80
CA SER A 450 13.70 5.61 -12.79
C SER A 450 15.14 5.82 -13.26
N ALA A 451 15.34 6.64 -14.29
CA ALA A 451 16.67 7.02 -14.79
C ALA A 451 17.47 7.79 -13.73
N ASN A 452 16.82 8.72 -13.01
CA ASN A 452 17.44 9.45 -11.91
C ASN A 452 17.84 8.52 -10.76
N TYR A 453 17.01 7.53 -10.43
CA TYR A 453 17.35 6.52 -9.42
C TYR A 453 18.50 5.64 -9.87
N GLN A 454 18.53 5.21 -11.12
CA GLN A 454 19.62 4.41 -11.69
C GLN A 454 20.95 5.15 -11.66
N ALA A 455 20.97 6.44 -12.01
CA ALA A 455 22.18 7.24 -12.09
C ALA A 455 22.94 7.35 -10.75
N VAL A 456 22.25 7.20 -9.62
CA VAL A 456 22.85 7.25 -8.27
C VAL A 456 22.94 5.89 -7.59
N SER A 457 22.35 4.85 -8.20
CA SER A 457 22.30 3.51 -7.63
C SER A 457 23.48 2.66 -8.08
N ARG A 458 23.81 1.67 -7.25
CA ARG A 458 24.83 0.67 -7.58
C ARG A 458 24.19 -0.64 -7.98
N GLU A 459 24.65 -1.24 -9.08
CA GLU A 459 24.20 -2.58 -9.48
C GLU A 459 24.74 -3.65 -8.49
N LEU A 460 23.83 -4.49 -7.99
CA LEU A 460 24.15 -5.66 -7.18
C LEU A 460 24.32 -6.87 -8.10
N THR A 461 25.55 -7.35 -8.26
CA THR A 461 25.83 -8.50 -9.11
C THR A 461 25.74 -9.83 -8.36
N LEU A 462 25.55 -10.92 -9.10
CA LEU A 462 25.52 -12.28 -8.54
C LEU A 462 26.86 -12.65 -7.85
N GLU A 463 27.99 -12.21 -8.41
CA GLU A 463 29.32 -12.45 -7.85
C GLU A 463 29.48 -11.75 -6.51
N ARG A 464 28.98 -10.51 -6.37
CA ARG A 464 28.97 -9.81 -5.10
C ARG A 464 28.03 -10.49 -4.10
N TRP A 465 26.85 -10.89 -4.56
CA TRP A 465 25.83 -11.49 -3.71
C TRP A 465 26.27 -12.84 -3.13
N THR A 466 26.94 -13.68 -3.91
CA THR A 466 27.41 -15.01 -3.51
C THR A 466 28.56 -14.98 -2.49
N ARG A 467 29.33 -13.88 -2.42
CA ARG A 467 30.40 -13.68 -1.43
C ARG A 467 29.91 -13.34 -0.02
N ARG A 468 28.59 -13.22 0.20
CA ARG A 468 28.03 -12.90 1.52
C ARG A 468 28.36 -14.01 2.54
N PRO A 469 28.67 -13.67 3.81
CA PRO A 469 28.98 -14.66 4.82
C PRO A 469 27.83 -15.66 5.07
N TRP A 470 28.18 -16.89 5.45
CA TRP A 470 27.21 -17.96 5.69
C TRP A 470 26.16 -17.59 6.74
N TYR A 471 26.55 -16.86 7.79
CA TYR A 471 25.64 -16.43 8.87
C TYR A 471 24.59 -15.44 8.34
N ARG A 472 24.96 -14.55 7.42
CA ARG A 472 24.02 -13.63 6.77
C ARG A 472 23.01 -14.42 5.95
N ARG A 473 23.47 -15.41 5.17
CA ARG A 473 22.60 -16.30 4.39
C ARG A 473 21.63 -17.08 5.28
N TYR A 474 22.09 -17.56 6.43
CA TYR A 474 21.22 -18.25 7.39
C TYR A 474 20.12 -17.31 7.91
N VAL A 475 20.49 -16.10 8.33
CA VAL A 475 19.53 -15.08 8.81
C VAL A 475 18.52 -14.70 7.73
N ASP A 476 18.97 -14.49 6.49
CA ASP A 476 18.08 -14.21 5.34
C ASP A 476 17.04 -15.34 5.16
N ASN A 477 17.51 -16.59 5.15
CA ASN A 477 16.64 -17.76 4.98
C ASN A 477 15.62 -17.93 6.12
N VAL A 478 16.03 -17.69 7.37
CA VAL A 478 15.13 -17.75 8.52
C VAL A 478 14.08 -16.65 8.43
N LEU A 479 14.49 -15.42 8.11
CA LEU A 479 13.58 -14.29 8.02
C LEU A 479 12.64 -14.38 6.82
N LYS A 480 13.01 -15.09 5.75
CA LYS A 480 12.08 -15.47 4.68
C LYS A 480 10.86 -16.23 5.18
N LEU A 481 10.99 -17.12 6.18
CA LEU A 481 9.86 -17.90 6.70
C LEU A 481 8.79 -17.02 7.37
N THR A 482 9.16 -15.83 7.82
CA THR A 482 8.21 -14.89 8.45
C THR A 482 7.17 -14.36 7.46
N SER A 483 7.44 -14.42 6.15
CA SER A 483 6.48 -14.02 5.12
C SER A 483 5.33 -15.03 4.97
N ALA A 484 5.55 -16.31 5.33
CA ALA A 484 4.50 -17.33 5.29
C ALA A 484 3.47 -17.20 6.42
N LEU A 485 3.80 -16.48 7.50
CA LEU A 485 2.90 -16.20 8.62
C LEU A 485 2.02 -14.96 8.40
N GLN A 486 2.29 -14.20 7.33
CA GLN A 486 1.53 -13.02 6.89
C GLN A 486 0.44 -13.46 5.91
#